data_AF-A0A2V8FL36-F1
#
_entry.id   AF-A0A2V8FL36-F1
#
_cell.length_a   1.000
_cell.length_b   1.000
_cell.length_c   1.000
_cell.angle_alpha   90.00
_cell.angle_beta   90.00
_cell.angle_gamma   90.00
#
_symmetry.space_group_name_H-M   'P 1'
#
loop_
_entity.id
_entity.type
_entity.pdbx_description
1 polymer ?
#
loop_
_entity_poly.entity_id
_entity_poly.type
_entity_poly.pdbx_seq_one_letter_code
_entity_poly.pdbx_strand_id
1 'polypeptide(L)' 'MKPKPFARQLKRVRRICLELPDVMEKISHGEPTFFVKKRVFAMFSNNH' A
#
# COMPACT_ATOMS: atom_id res chain seq x y z
N MET A 1 -2.80 -15.51 -13.63
CA MET A 1 -2.93 -14.04 -13.76
C MET A 1 -1.54 -13.44 -13.90
N LYS A 2 -1.31 -12.53 -14.86
CA LYS A 2 -0.04 -11.81 -14.96
C LYS A 2 0.08 -10.82 -13.78
N PRO A 3 1.25 -10.68 -13.14
CA PRO A 3 1.44 -9.66 -12.11
C PRO A 3 1.23 -8.26 -12.70
N LYS A 4 0.61 -7.36 -11.93
CA LYS A 4 0.47 -5.96 -12.32
C LYS A 4 1.88 -5.36 -12.60
N PRO A 5 2.04 -4.43 -13.56
CA PRO A 5 3.34 -3.85 -13.89
C PRO A 5 4.04 -3.20 -12.69
N PHE A 6 3.26 -2.80 -11.68
CA PHE A 6 3.75 -2.16 -10.45
C PHE A 6 3.97 -3.13 -9.27
N ALA A 7 3.87 -4.45 -9.50
CA ALA A 7 3.95 -5.44 -8.42
C ALA A 7 5.28 -5.37 -7.65
N ARG A 8 6.39 -5.05 -8.33
CA ARG A 8 7.70 -4.90 -7.69
C ARG A 8 7.76 -3.66 -6.80
N GLN A 9 7.23 -2.54 -7.27
CA GLN A 9 7.18 -1.27 -6.56
C GLN A 9 6.27 -1.40 -5.34
N LEU A 10 5.06 -1.95 -5.53
CA LEU A 10 4.11 -2.21 -4.45
C LEU A 10 4.70 -3.12 -3.37
N LYS A 11 5.45 -4.16 -3.76
CA LYS A 11 6.14 -5.04 -2.78
C LYS A 11 7.18 -4.29 -1.94
N ARG A 12 7.92 -3.35 -2.53
CA ARG A 12 8.89 -2.52 -1.79
C ARG A 12 8.19 -1.57 -0.82
N VAL A 13 7.12 -0.91 -1.26
CA VAL A 13 6.31 -0.03 -0.40
C VAL A 13 5.70 -0.80 0.75
N ARG A 14 5.11 -1.98 0.49
CA ARG A 14 4.59 -2.87 1.54
C ARG A 14 5.65 -3.23 2.57
N ARG A 15 6.86 -3.60 2.14
CA ARG A 15 7.97 -3.92 3.07
C ARG A 15 8.23 -2.76 4.02
N ILE A 16 8.40 -1.55 3.48
CA ILE A 16 8.72 -0.36 4.28
C ILE A 16 7.55 0.03 5.20
N CYS A 17 6.33 0.08 4.67
CA CYS A 17 5.17 0.51 5.43
C CYS A 17 4.81 -0.47 6.54
N LEU A 18 4.94 -1.78 6.32
CA LEU A 18 4.60 -2.82 7.30
C LEU A 18 5.69 -3.05 8.36
N GLU A 19 6.86 -2.42 8.23
CA GLU A 19 7.88 -2.42 9.29
C GLU A 19 7.49 -1.50 10.47
N LEU A 20 6.56 -0.56 10.26
CA LEU A 20 6.05 0.29 11.31
C LEU A 20 5.00 -0.46 12.17
N PRO A 21 5.00 -0.27 13.51
CA PRO A 21 4.03 -0.91 14.39
C PRO A 21 2.60 -0.45 14.08
N ASP A 22 1.63 -1.35 14.29
CA ASP A 22 0.20 -1.11 14.14
C ASP A 22 -0.27 -0.69 12.73
N VAL A 23 0.55 -0.95 11.70
CA VAL A 23 0.15 -0.65 10.31
C VAL A 23 -0.81 -1.69 9.77
N MET A 24 -1.84 -1.19 9.07
CA MET A 24 -2.76 -2.00 8.27
C MET A 24 -2.77 -1.51 6.83
N GLU A 25 -2.77 -2.44 5.89
CA GLU A 25 -3.05 -2.19 4.48
C GLU A 25 -4.54 -2.46 4.19
N LYS A 26 -5.20 -1.53 3.48
CA LYS A 26 -6.55 -1.70 2.94
C LYS A 26 -6.62 -1.11 1.55
N ILE A 27 -7.53 -1.62 0.71
CA ILE A 27 -7.84 -0.96 -0.55
C ILE A 27 -8.80 0.20 -0.29
N SER A 28 -8.44 1.41 -0.72
CA SER A 28 -9.30 2.60 -0.68
C SER A 28 -9.34 3.22 -2.07
N HIS A 29 -10.55 3.48 -2.58
CA HIS A 29 -10.76 3.98 -3.95
C HIS A 29 -10.01 3.17 -5.04
N GLY A 30 -9.86 1.85 -4.84
CA GLY A 30 -9.19 0.96 -5.77
C GLY A 30 -7.66 0.86 -5.62
N GLU A 31 -7.07 1.65 -4.73
CA GLU A 31 -5.62 1.71 -4.53
C GLU A 31 -5.20 1.17 -3.15
N PRO A 32 -4.00 0.55 -3.03
CA PRO A 32 -3.45 0.17 -1.74
C PRO A 32 -3.17 1.39 -0.86
N THR A 33 -3.77 1.41 0.33
CA THR A 33 -3.67 2.50 1.31
C THR A 33 -3.26 1.94 2.67
N PHE A 34 -2.33 2.63 3.32
CA PHE A 34 -1.73 2.23 4.59
C PHE A 34 -2.19 3.14 5.72
N PHE A 35 -2.58 2.52 6.83
CA PHE A 35 -3.19 3.15 7.98
C PHE A 35 -2.41 2.81 9.25
N VAL A 36 -2.35 3.76 10.18
CA VAL A 36 -2.06 3.49 11.60
C VAL A 36 -3.33 3.84 12.37
N LYS A 37 -3.86 2.84 13.10
CA LYS A 37 -5.17 2.95 13.77
C LYS A 37 -6.29 3.34 12.77
N LYS A 38 -6.74 4.60 12.80
CA LYS A 38 -7.82 5.13 11.95
C LYS A 38 -7.37 6.24 11.00
N ARG A 39 -6.05 6.48 10.85
CA ARG A 39 -5.50 7.55 10.02
C ARG A 39 -4.67 6.98 8.89
N VAL A 40 -4.87 7.51 7.69
CA VAL A 40 -4.02 7.23 6.52
C VAL A 40 -2.70 7.94 6.70
N PHE A 41 -1.59 7.27 6.37
CA PHE A 41 -0.28 7.91 6.28
C PHE A 41 0.41 7.71 4.93
N ALA A 42 0.01 6.70 4.14
CA ALA A 42 0.52 6.49 2.80
C ALA A 42 -0.53 5.85 1.89
N MET A 43 -0.46 6.15 0.60
CA MET A 43 -1.27 5.52 -0.46
C MET A 43 -0.37 5.26 -1.66
N PHE A 44 -0.50 4.08 -2.27
CA PHE A 44 0.21 3.72 -3.48
C PHE A 44 -0.73 3.91 -4.68
N SER A 45 -0.63 5.04 -5.36
CA SER A 45 -1.39 5.29 -6.59
C SER A 45 -0.58 4.89 -7.82
N ASN A 46 -1.19 4.14 -8.73
CA ASN A 46 -0.58 3.77 -10.01
C ASN A 46 -1.41 4.20 -11.23
N ASN A 47 -2.55 4.84 -10.99
CA ASN A 47 -3.38 5.42 -12.02
C ASN A 47 -2.80 6.80 -12.39
N HIS A 48 -2.25 6.94 -13.59
CA HIS A 48 -1.82 8.21 -14.18
C HIS A 48 -2.28 8.29 -15.64
#